data_AF-A0A953S786-F1
#
_entry.id   AF-A0A953S786-F1
#
_cell.length_a   1.000
_cell.length_b   1.000
_cell.length_c   1.000
_cell.angle_alpha   90.00
_cell.angle_beta   90.00
_cell.angle_gamma   90.00
#
_symmetry.space_group_name_H-M   'P 1'
#
loop_
_entity.id
_entity.type
_entity.pdbx_description
1 polymer ?
#
loop_
_entity_poly.entity_id
_entity_poly.type
_entity_poly.pdbx_seq_one_letter_code
_entity_poly.pdbx_strand_id
1 'polypeptide(L)'
;MTLMEITYELQSPLRPEQLRTLGSFANTYGLRRFRVHEKTNRLSFEYDASRLRETEVAHVLRQARIPVLGRVEPVATVSQI
;
A
#
# COMPACT_ATOMS: atom_id res chain seq x y z
N MET A 1 4.15 7.09 -18.12
CA MET A 1 3.64 6.84 -16.75
C MET A 1 4.56 5.82 -16.11
N THR A 2 4.94 6.04 -14.85
CA THR A 2 5.87 5.16 -14.12
C THR A 2 5.08 4.44 -13.04
N LEU A 3 4.78 3.18 -13.26
CA LEU A 3 4.03 2.38 -12.30
C LEU A 3 4.97 1.84 -11.22
N MET A 4 4.64 2.09 -9.96
CA MET A 4 5.36 1.55 -8.83
C MET A 4 4.43 0.79 -7.89
N GLU A 5 4.99 -0.23 -7.25
CA GLU A 5 4.34 -0.95 -6.17
C GLU A 5 5.17 -0.75 -4.89
N ILE A 6 4.49 -0.48 -3.78
CA ILE A 6 5.08 -0.49 -2.45
C ILE A 6 4.26 -1.37 -1.53
N THR A 7 4.94 -2.20 -0.74
CA THR A 7 4.29 -3.12 0.20
C THR A 7 4.71 -2.78 1.63
N TYR A 8 3.74 -2.77 2.53
CA TYR A 8 3.93 -2.58 3.96
C TYR A 8 3.50 -3.83 4.73
N GLU A 9 4.25 -4.16 5.76
CA GLU A 9 3.85 -5.14 6.77
C GLU A 9 3.01 -4.45 7.83
N LEU A 10 1.84 -4.99 8.09
CA LEU A 10 0.89 -4.41 9.05
C LEU A 10 1.19 -4.94 10.45
N GLN A 11 0.99 -4.09 11.47
CA GLN A 11 1.07 -4.55 12.85
C GLN A 11 -0.13 -5.44 13.24
N SER A 12 -1.27 -5.26 12.58
CA SER A 12 -2.49 -6.04 12.79
C SER A 12 -3.34 -6.07 11.51
N PRO A 13 -4.27 -7.04 11.36
CA PRO A 13 -5.20 -7.05 10.24
C PRO A 13 -5.99 -5.74 10.11
N LEU A 14 -6.34 -5.37 8.88
CA LEU A 14 -7.12 -4.16 8.62
C LEU A 14 -8.55 -4.30 9.13
N ARG A 15 -9.04 -3.25 9.78
CA ARG A 15 -10.43 -3.12 10.22
C ARG A 15 -11.30 -2.58 9.07
N PRO A 16 -12.61 -2.88 9.05
CA PRO A 16 -13.52 -2.37 8.02
C PRO A 16 -13.50 -0.85 7.85
N GLU A 17 -13.32 -0.09 8.93
CA GLU A 17 -13.20 1.37 8.89
C GLU A 17 -11.93 1.85 8.17
N GLN A 18 -10.82 1.15 8.37
CA GLN A 18 -9.55 1.45 7.69
C GLN A 18 -9.69 1.17 6.20
N LEU A 19 -10.36 0.08 5.82
CA LEU A 19 -10.66 -0.23 4.41
C LEU A 19 -11.53 0.84 3.75
N ARG A 20 -12.58 1.32 4.43
CA ARG A 20 -13.40 2.44 3.93
C ARG A 20 -12.58 3.72 3.74
N THR A 21 -11.71 4.02 4.70
CA THR A 21 -10.83 5.19 4.64
C THR A 21 -9.86 5.07 3.47
N LEU A 22 -9.23 3.91 3.25
CA LEU A 22 -8.40 3.64 2.06
C LEU A 22 -9.19 3.80 0.76
N GLY A 23 -10.45 3.38 0.72
CA GLY A 23 -11.33 3.57 -0.44
C GLY A 23 -11.54 5.04 -0.82
N SER A 24 -11.55 5.96 0.16
CA SER A 24 -11.66 7.40 -0.12
C SER A 24 -10.41 7.96 -0.82
N PHE A 25 -9.23 7.40 -0.55
CA PHE A 25 -7.97 7.79 -1.18
C PHE A 25 -7.81 7.28 -2.61
N ALA A 26 -8.54 6.24 -3.02
CA ALA A 26 -8.54 5.79 -4.42
C ALA A 26 -9.05 6.86 -5.40
N ASN A 27 -9.82 7.84 -4.89
CA ASN A 27 -10.25 9.02 -5.66
C ASN A 27 -9.22 10.18 -5.61
N THR A 28 -8.12 10.02 -4.86
CA THR A 28 -7.03 10.98 -4.78
C THR A 28 -5.97 10.66 -5.85
N TYR A 29 -5.54 11.68 -6.59
CA TYR A 29 -4.71 11.55 -7.78
C TYR A 29 -3.46 10.67 -7.57
N GLY A 30 -3.25 9.71 -8.48
CA GLY A 30 -2.02 8.92 -8.57
C GLY A 30 -2.08 7.55 -7.87
N LEU A 31 -2.98 7.34 -6.92
CA LEU A 31 -3.25 6.01 -6.36
C LEU A 31 -4.13 5.20 -7.33
N ARG A 32 -3.70 3.99 -7.71
CA ARG A 32 -4.45 3.17 -8.68
C ARG A 32 -5.21 2.04 -8.02
N ARG A 33 -4.54 1.32 -7.12
CA ARG A 33 -5.10 0.15 -6.44
C ARG A 33 -4.36 -0.14 -5.15
N PHE A 34 -5.05 -0.74 -4.19
CA PHE A 34 -4.42 -1.43 -3.07
C PHE A 34 -4.81 -2.91 -3.05
N ARG A 35 -3.95 -3.76 -2.47
CA ARG A 35 -4.19 -5.20 -2.28
C ARG A 35 -3.88 -5.57 -0.84
N VAL A 36 -4.84 -6.22 -0.18
CA VAL A 36 -4.67 -6.78 1.16
C VAL A 36 -4.26 -8.24 1.01
N HIS A 37 -3.15 -8.60 1.64
CA HIS A 37 -2.66 -9.97 1.69
C HIS A 37 -2.90 -10.51 3.10
N GLU A 38 -4.10 -11.02 3.36
CA GLU A 38 -4.53 -11.44 4.71
C GLU A 38 -3.62 -12.52 5.31
N LYS A 39 -3.17 -13.48 4.48
CA LYS A 39 -2.29 -14.57 4.93
C LYS A 39 -0.93 -14.11 5.43
N THR A 40 -0.40 -13.01 4.88
CA THR A 40 0.91 -12.46 5.24
C THR A 40 0.79 -11.16 6.04
N ASN A 41 -0.43 -10.72 6.34
CA ASN A 41 -0.76 -9.45 6.99
C ASN A 41 -0.04 -8.24 6.33
N ARG A 42 -0.07 -8.19 5.00
CA ARG A 42 0.57 -7.12 4.20
C ARG A 42 -0.43 -6.30 3.41
N LEU A 43 -0.05 -5.07 3.11
CA LEU A 43 -0.81 -4.15 2.26
C LEU A 43 0.09 -3.59 1.16
N SER A 44 -0.27 -3.83 -0.08
CA SER A 44 0.43 -3.30 -1.25
C SER A 44 -0.35 -2.16 -1.88
N PHE A 45 0.34 -1.10 -2.29
CA PHE A 45 -0.19 0.02 -3.05
C PHE A 45 0.48 0.10 -4.42
N GLU A 46 -0.34 0.19 -5.45
CA GLU A 46 0.08 0.50 -6.81
C GLU A 46 -0.24 1.97 -7.11
N TYR A 47 0.75 2.73 -7.57
CA TYR A 47 0.62 4.16 -7.83
C TYR A 47 1.46 4.62 -9.04
N ASP A 48 1.05 5.74 -9.63
CA ASP A 48 1.82 6.42 -10.68
C ASP A 48 2.84 7.37 -10.03
N ALA A 49 4.12 7.00 -10.07
CA ALA A 49 5.21 7.77 -9.48
C ALA A 49 5.47 9.12 -10.17
N SER A 50 4.88 9.36 -11.35
CA SER A 50 4.87 10.70 -11.96
C SER A 50 3.87 11.66 -11.30
N ARG A 51 2.95 11.14 -10.48
CA ARG A 51 1.86 11.88 -9.85
C ARG A 51 1.85 11.81 -8.34
N LEU A 52 2.40 10.75 -7.76
CA LEU A 52 2.36 10.47 -6.34
C LEU A 52 3.73 10.02 -5.84
N ARG A 53 4.19 10.60 -4.73
CA ARG A 53 5.44 10.22 -4.07
C ARG A 53 5.19 9.11 -3.05
N GLU A 54 6.21 8.30 -2.78
CA GLU A 54 6.17 7.30 -1.71
C GLU A 54 5.77 7.89 -0.35
N THR A 55 6.24 9.10 -0.04
CA THR A 55 5.88 9.80 1.22
C THR A 55 4.39 10.09 1.33
N GLU A 56 3.68 10.26 0.21
CA GLU A 56 2.24 10.45 0.19
C GLU A 56 1.50 9.12 0.43
N VAL A 57 2.02 7.99 -0.07
CA VAL A 57 1.50 6.66 0.30
C VAL A 57 1.62 6.43 1.82
N ALA A 58 2.76 6.79 2.40
CA ALA A 58 2.95 6.71 3.85
C ALA A 58 2.02 7.66 4.63
N HIS A 59 1.68 8.82 4.04
CA HIS A 59 0.69 9.73 4.62
C HIS A 59 -0.72 9.13 4.64
N VAL A 60 -1.13 8.45 3.56
CA VAL A 60 -2.41 7.73 3.48
C VAL A 60 -2.56 6.72 4.62
N LEU A 61 -1.52 5.93 4.89
CA LEU A 61 -1.50 4.98 6.01
C LEU A 61 -1.73 5.66 7.36
N ARG A 62 -1.07 6.80 7.59
CA ARG A 62 -1.23 7.59 8.82
C ARG A 62 -2.63 8.15 8.98
N GLN A 63 -3.21 8.71 7.91
CA GLN A 63 -4.58 9.23 7.91
C GLN A 63 -5.61 8.13 8.19
N ALA A 64 -5.42 6.95 7.60
CA ALA A 64 -6.24 5.77 7.85
C ALA A 64 -5.97 5.12 9.22
N ARG A 65 -5.05 5.66 10.04
CA ARG A 65 -4.61 5.08 11.32
C ARG A 65 -4.25 3.60 11.17
N ILE A 66 -3.52 3.25 10.12
CA ILE A 66 -3.05 1.89 9.85
C ILE A 66 -1.62 1.78 10.39
N PRO A 67 -1.41 1.05 11.49
CA PRO A 67 -0.07 0.82 12.01
C PRO A 67 0.68 -0.18 11.13
N VAL A 68 1.90 0.19 10.73
CA VAL A 68 2.79 -0.65 9.92
C VAL A 68 4.10 -0.90 10.66
N LEU A 69 4.65 -2.11 10.54
CA LEU A 69 5.96 -2.47 11.11
C LEU A 69 7.11 -1.92 10.25
N GLY A 70 6.87 -1.78 8.95
CA GLY A 70 7.85 -1.26 8.01
C GLY A 70 7.46 -1.51 6.57
N ARG A 71 8.28 -1.00 5.65
CA ARG A 71 8.22 -1.36 4.24
C ARG A 71 8.81 -2.76 4.08
N VAL A 72 8.21 -3.55 3.21
CA VAL A 72 8.75 -4.82 2.76
C VAL A 72 9.41 -4.57 1.42
N GLU A 73 10.69 -4.91 1.30
CA GLU A 73 11.37 -4.90 0.00
C GLU A 73 10.63 -5.84 -0.96
N PRO A 74 10.53 -5.50 -2.25
CA PRO A 74 10.04 -6.44 -3.24
C PRO A 74 10.88 -7.71 -3.10
N VAL A 75 10.25 -8.83 -2.75
CA VAL A 75 10.91 -10.12 -2.91
C VAL A 75 11.18 -10.21 -4.40
N ALA A 76 12.45 -10.08 -4.80
CA ALA A 76 12.85 -10.42 -6.14
C ALA A 76 12.36 -11.84 -6.35
N THR A 77 11.30 -12.02 -7.14
CA THR A 77 10.92 -13.34 -7.61
C THR A 77 12.11 -13.80 -8.42
N VAL A 78 12.98 -14.59 -7.80
CA VAL A 78 13.91 -15.42 -8.54
C VAL A 78 12.99 -16.35 -9.33
N SER A 79 12.76 -16.00 -10.60
CA SER A 79 12.24 -16.95 -11.58
C SER A 79 13.21 -18.11 -11.56
N GLN A 80 12.86 -19.16 -10.82
CA GLN A 80 13.49 -20.46 -10.98
C GLN A 80 13.07 -20.94 -12.37
N ILE A 81 13.98 -20.75 -13.32
CA ILE A 81 14.07 -21.52 -14.56
C ILE A 81 14.53 -22.94 -14.24
#